data_AF-V5GHW5-F1
#
_entry.id   AF-V5GHW5-F1
#
_cell.length_a   1.000
_cell.length_b   1.000
_cell.length_c   1.000
_cell.angle_alpha   90.00
_cell.angle_beta   90.00
_cell.angle_gamma   90.00
#
_symmetry.space_group_name_H-M   'P 1'
#
loop_
_entity.id
_entity.type
_entity.pdbx_description
1 polymer ?
#
loop_
_entity_poly.entity_id
_entity_poly.type
_entity_poly.pdbx_seq_one_letter_code
_entity_poly.pdbx_strand_id
1 'polypeptide(L)'
;AFLNFGRVPVISGKMHGIVGDTDQLCFDDRLKLSDHVKEVREVFTDVKQKLQKAYGDASQRYNLRSRPVALNTGQTVWKRNYTLSDAAEYYASKLAPKFVKCKVLKRISRNIYELADFYSSKSLGSWHVK
;
A
#
# COMPACT_ATOMS: atom_id res chain seq x y z
N ALA A 1 -14.18 19.99 -4.96
CA ALA A 1 -12.79 20.19 -4.50
C ALA A 1 -12.81 21.38 -3.54
N PHE A 2 -12.37 21.22 -2.29
CA PHE A 2 -12.38 22.33 -1.34
C PHE A 2 -11.16 23.21 -1.57
N LEU A 3 -11.43 24.44 -1.99
CA LEU A 3 -10.47 25.47 -2.37
C LEU A 3 -9.99 26.20 -1.10
N ASN A 4 -9.02 25.63 -0.37
CA ASN A 4 -8.45 26.24 0.84
C ASN A 4 -7.27 27.18 0.53
N PHE A 5 -7.38 28.03 -0.50
CA PHE A 5 -6.39 29.08 -0.72
C PHE A 5 -6.62 30.22 0.27
N GLY A 6 -5.81 30.28 1.33
CA GLY A 6 -5.78 31.39 2.29
C GLY A 6 -6.67 31.25 3.52
N ARG A 7 -7.46 30.17 3.66
CA ARG A 7 -8.24 29.88 4.87
C ARG A 7 -7.47 28.99 5.83
N VAL A 8 -7.32 29.44 7.08
CA VAL A 8 -6.70 28.64 8.15
C VAL A 8 -7.68 27.53 8.55
N PRO A 9 -7.29 26.24 8.50
CA PRO A 9 -8.17 25.17 8.93
C PRO A 9 -8.42 25.25 10.44
N VAL A 10 -9.62 24.87 10.86
CA VAL A 10 -9.95 24.74 12.29
C VAL A 10 -9.20 23.52 12.83
N ILE A 11 -8.16 23.75 13.64
CA ILE A 11 -7.25 22.69 14.13
C ILE A 11 -7.68 22.14 15.51
N SER A 12 -8.50 22.89 16.26
CA SER A 12 -8.90 22.54 17.63
C SER A 12 -10.36 22.86 17.90
N GLY A 13 -11.00 22.07 18.78
CA GLY A 13 -12.39 22.24 19.21
C GLY A 13 -12.70 23.64 19.75
N LYS A 14 -11.70 24.30 20.33
CA LYS A 14 -11.80 25.67 20.87
C LYS A 14 -11.98 26.75 19.79
N MET A 15 -11.60 26.46 18.55
CA MET A 15 -11.68 27.43 17.44
C MET A 15 -13.03 27.43 16.71
N HIS A 16 -13.92 26.47 17.00
CA HIS A 16 -15.26 26.43 16.41
C HIS A 16 -16.19 27.57 16.86
N GLY A 17 -15.89 28.25 17.97
CA GLY A 17 -16.71 29.37 18.48
C GLY A 17 -16.31 30.76 17.96
N ILE A 18 -15.22 30.87 17.20
CA ILE A 18 -14.66 32.17 16.76
C ILE A 18 -15.05 32.50 15.31
N VAL A 19 -15.47 31.51 14.53
CA VAL A 19 -15.89 31.70 13.13
C VAL A 19 -17.33 32.21 13.10
N GLY A 20 -17.50 33.49 13.42
CA GLY A 20 -18.72 34.24 13.16
C GLY A 20 -18.87 34.56 11.67
N ASP A 21 -20.13 34.68 11.23
CA ASP A 21 -20.65 34.83 9.87
C ASP A 21 -20.30 36.17 9.16
N THR A 22 -19.08 36.68 9.31
CA THR A 22 -18.69 37.96 8.71
C THR A 22 -17.55 37.76 7.71
N ASP A 23 -17.88 37.89 6.42
CA ASP A 23 -16.98 37.99 5.25
C ASP A 23 -16.04 39.22 5.28
N GLN A 24 -15.86 39.85 6.44
CA GLN A 24 -14.93 40.97 6.60
C GLN A 24 -13.50 40.45 6.80
N LEU A 25 -12.65 40.71 5.81
CA LEU A 25 -11.20 40.49 5.90
C LEU A 25 -10.61 41.45 6.94
N CYS A 26 -10.49 41.00 8.18
CA CYS A 26 -9.78 41.72 9.21
C CYS A 26 -8.27 41.42 9.09
N PHE A 27 -7.46 42.43 8.79
CA PHE A 27 -6.00 42.32 8.83
C PHE A 27 -5.55 42.35 10.29
N ASP A 28 -5.67 41.21 10.95
CA ASP A 28 -5.26 41.02 12.34
C ASP A 28 -3.74 41.16 12.50
N ASP A 29 -3.29 41.37 13.74
CA ASP A 29 -1.89 41.70 14.03
C ASP A 29 -0.91 40.56 13.62
N ARG A 30 0.16 40.91 12.90
CA ARG A 30 1.11 39.94 12.29
C ARG A 30 1.76 39.02 13.35
N LEU A 31 1.87 39.50 14.59
CA LEU A 31 2.40 38.73 15.72
C LEU A 31 1.52 37.51 16.05
N LYS A 32 0.19 37.67 16.06
CA LYS A 32 -0.75 36.58 16.33
C LYS A 32 -0.67 35.46 15.28
N LEU A 33 -0.50 35.83 14.02
CA LEU A 33 -0.28 34.87 12.93
C LEU A 33 1.02 34.10 13.13
N SER A 34 2.10 34.78 13.55
CA SER A 34 3.39 34.14 13.76
C SER A 34 3.35 33.09 14.89
N ASP A 35 2.59 33.36 15.95
CA ASP A 35 2.42 32.42 17.07
C ASP A 35 1.53 31.25 16.67
N HIS A 36 0.44 31.51 15.95
CA HIS A 36 -0.40 30.45 15.41
C HIS A 36 0.39 29.50 14.48
N VAL A 37 1.24 30.03 13.60
CA VAL A 37 2.10 29.21 12.73
C VAL A 37 3.06 28.33 13.54
N LYS A 38 3.56 28.79 14.71
CA LYS A 38 4.35 27.95 15.61
C LYS A 38 3.50 26.82 16.20
N GLU A 39 2.30 27.11 16.70
CA GLU A 39 1.37 26.10 17.22
C GLU A 39 1.05 25.02 16.17
N VAL A 40 0.78 25.42 14.93
CA VAL A 40 0.51 24.46 13.83
C VAL A 40 1.73 23.56 13.57
N ARG A 41 2.94 24.12 13.61
CA ARG A 41 4.18 23.34 13.45
C ARG A 41 4.34 22.34 14.59
N GLU A 42 4.07 22.73 15.82
CA GLU A 42 4.12 21.84 16.99
C GLU A 42 3.13 20.68 16.84
N VAL A 43 1.87 20.96 16.49
CA VAL A 43 0.86 19.94 16.22
C VAL A 43 1.31 18.99 15.11
N PHE A 44 1.87 19.52 14.02
CA PHE A 44 2.38 18.70 12.93
C PHE A 44 3.52 17.77 13.40
N THR A 45 4.44 18.27 14.23
CA THR A 45 5.52 17.43 14.77
C THR A 45 5.01 16.33 15.69
N ASP A 46 4.02 16.61 16.53
CA ASP A 46 3.40 15.62 17.41
C ASP A 46 2.67 14.52 16.61
N VAL A 47 1.87 14.92 15.61
CA VAL A 47 1.20 13.98 14.71
C VAL A 47 2.22 13.09 13.99
N LYS A 48 3.32 13.66 13.49
CA LYS A 48 4.39 12.89 12.83
C LYS A 48 5.00 11.85 13.76
N GLN A 49 5.29 12.21 15.02
CA GLN A 49 5.84 11.29 16.02
C GLN A 49 4.85 10.15 16.34
N LYS A 50 3.57 10.49 16.53
CA LYS A 50 2.50 9.51 16.77
C LYS A 50 2.36 8.53 15.60
N LEU A 51 2.42 9.01 14.36
CA LEU A 51 2.40 8.16 13.17
C LEU A 51 3.61 7.23 13.10
N GLN A 52 4.81 7.73 13.41
CA GLN A 52 6.02 6.89 13.46
C GLN A 52 5.92 5.80 14.53
N LYS A 53 5.44 6.14 15.72
CA LYS A 53 5.22 5.17 16.80
C LYS A 53 4.19 4.10 16.40
N ALA A 54 3.05 4.53 15.87
CA ALA A 54 2.00 3.62 15.40
C ALA A 54 2.53 2.71 14.27
N TYR A 55 3.32 3.23 13.34
CA TYR A 55 4.00 2.44 12.32
C TYR A 55 4.93 1.40 12.94
N GLY A 56 5.75 1.77 13.93
CA GLY A 56 6.63 0.84 14.66
C GLY A 56 5.85 -0.31 15.29
N ASP A 57 4.83 0.01 16.09
CA ASP A 57 4.00 -0.96 16.82
C ASP A 57 3.24 -1.91 15.88
N ALA A 58 2.76 -1.37 14.75
CA ALA A 58 2.07 -2.14 13.72
C ALA A 58 3.07 -3.00 12.92
N SER A 59 4.22 -2.45 12.55
CA SER A 59 5.21 -3.12 11.72
C SER A 59 5.69 -4.42 12.34
N GLN A 60 5.90 -4.46 13.65
CA GLN A 60 6.30 -5.70 14.34
C GLN A 60 5.23 -6.78 14.18
N ARG A 61 3.95 -6.45 14.36
CA ARG A 61 2.84 -7.41 14.24
C ARG A 61 2.60 -7.85 12.80
N TYR A 62 2.56 -6.90 11.86
CA TYR A 62 2.30 -7.20 10.45
C TYR A 62 3.47 -7.91 9.77
N ASN A 63 4.71 -7.62 10.16
CA ASN A 63 5.90 -8.24 9.58
C ASN A 63 6.30 -9.55 10.27
N LEU A 64 5.75 -9.88 11.45
CA LEU A 64 6.15 -11.06 12.23
C LEU A 64 6.17 -12.38 11.43
N ARG A 65 5.26 -12.51 10.47
CA ARG A 65 5.12 -13.70 9.61
C ARG A 65 5.45 -13.43 8.14
N SER A 66 5.97 -12.25 7.83
CA SER A 66 6.41 -11.91 6.49
C SER A 66 7.72 -12.65 6.19
N ARG A 67 7.74 -13.45 5.14
CA ARG A 67 8.97 -14.05 4.62
C ARG A 67 9.36 -13.31 3.35
N PRO A 68 10.44 -12.53 3.34
CA PRO A 68 10.88 -11.85 2.12
C PRO A 68 11.38 -12.91 1.14
N VAL A 69 10.59 -13.18 0.11
CA VAL A 69 10.97 -14.07 -0.99
C VAL A 69 11.40 -13.19 -2.15
N ALA A 70 12.69 -13.25 -2.50
CA ALA A 70 13.23 -12.61 -3.68
C ALA A 70 13.61 -13.70 -4.68
N LEU A 71 12.86 -13.78 -5.78
CA LEU A 71 13.17 -14.70 -6.87
C LEU A 71 14.03 -14.00 -7.92
N ASN A 72 15.00 -14.73 -8.46
CA ASN A 72 15.86 -14.27 -9.54
C ASN A 72 15.30 -14.70 -10.90
N THR A 73 15.60 -13.93 -11.94
CA THR A 73 15.28 -14.33 -13.32
C THR A 73 16.01 -15.62 -13.68
N GLY A 74 15.32 -16.51 -14.37
CA GLY A 74 15.81 -17.85 -14.71
C GLY A 74 15.73 -18.89 -13.58
N GLN A 75 15.35 -18.50 -12.37
CA GLN A 75 15.19 -19.44 -11.26
C GLN A 75 14.04 -20.41 -11.52
N THR A 76 14.26 -21.68 -11.17
CA THR A 76 13.22 -22.72 -11.20
C THR A 76 12.35 -22.61 -9.96
N VAL A 77 11.04 -22.55 -10.15
CA VAL A 77 10.04 -22.42 -9.10
C VAL A 77 8.89 -23.39 -9.32
N TRP A 78 8.11 -23.64 -8.27
CA TRP A 78 6.90 -24.46 -8.36
C TRP A 78 5.69 -23.57 -8.14
N LYS A 79 4.81 -23.48 -9.14
CA LYS A 79 3.53 -22.77 -9.00
C LYS A 79 2.43 -23.74 -8.60
N ARG A 80 1.47 -23.29 -7.80
CA ARG A 80 0.26 -24.07 -7.54
C ARG A 80 -0.58 -24.13 -8.81
N ASN A 81 -1.06 -25.32 -9.15
CA ASN A 81 -1.89 -25.54 -10.32
C ASN A 81 -3.36 -25.32 -9.98
N TYR A 82 -4.08 -24.62 -10.86
CA TYR A 82 -5.51 -24.38 -10.76
C TYR A 82 -6.15 -24.75 -12.09
N THR A 83 -6.46 -26.03 -12.27
CA THR A 83 -7.09 -26.56 -13.48
C THR A 83 -8.52 -27.00 -13.19
N LEU A 84 -9.39 -26.89 -14.21
CA LEU A 84 -10.76 -27.39 -14.17
C LEU A 84 -10.79 -28.80 -14.77
N SER A 85 -11.73 -29.63 -14.32
CA SER A 85 -11.96 -30.93 -14.96
C SER A 85 -12.62 -30.70 -16.32
N ASP A 86 -12.24 -31.52 -17.30
CA ASP A 86 -12.83 -31.50 -18.64
C ASP A 86 -13.22 -32.93 -19.02
N ALA A 87 -14.51 -33.19 -19.15
CA ALA A 87 -15.02 -34.51 -19.51
C ALA A 87 -14.73 -34.87 -20.97
N ALA A 88 -14.66 -33.89 -21.88
CA ALA A 88 -14.40 -34.14 -23.30
C ALA A 88 -12.95 -34.60 -23.53
N GLU A 89 -12.01 -34.08 -22.74
CA GLU A 89 -10.61 -34.48 -22.76
C GLU A 89 -10.28 -35.62 -21.77
N TYR A 90 -11.30 -36.22 -21.13
CA TYR A 90 -11.14 -37.24 -20.08
C TYR A 90 -10.20 -36.79 -18.94
N TYR A 91 -10.23 -35.51 -18.62
CA TYR A 91 -9.36 -34.88 -17.64
C TYR A 91 -10.07 -34.61 -16.31
N ALA A 92 -9.58 -35.22 -15.23
CA ALA A 92 -10.05 -34.97 -13.88
C ALA A 92 -9.05 -34.11 -13.09
N SER A 93 -9.45 -32.90 -12.70
CA SER A 93 -8.60 -31.98 -11.93
C SER A 93 -8.21 -32.53 -10.55
N LYS A 94 -8.97 -33.48 -10.01
CA LYS A 94 -8.63 -34.21 -8.76
C LYS A 94 -7.37 -35.06 -8.89
N LEU A 95 -7.06 -35.54 -10.09
CA LEU A 95 -5.86 -36.34 -10.37
C LEU A 95 -4.71 -35.47 -10.90
N ALA A 96 -4.94 -34.17 -11.09
CA ALA A 96 -3.93 -33.26 -11.58
C ALA A 96 -2.84 -32.99 -10.53
N PRO A 97 -1.59 -32.75 -10.97
CA PRO A 97 -0.52 -32.37 -10.06
C PRO A 97 -0.85 -31.04 -9.37
N LYS A 98 -0.73 -31.02 -8.05
CA LYS A 98 -1.00 -29.82 -7.22
C LYS A 98 -0.05 -28.67 -7.51
N PHE A 99 1.19 -28.98 -7.90
CA PHE A 99 2.22 -28.00 -8.24
C PHE A 99 2.86 -28.35 -9.58
N VAL A 100 3.16 -27.31 -10.37
CA VAL A 100 3.79 -27.43 -11.69
C VAL A 100 5.11 -26.66 -11.68
N LYS A 101 6.13 -27.24 -12.29
CA LYS A 101 7.47 -26.66 -12.39
C LYS A 101 7.47 -25.53 -13.43
N CYS A 102 8.05 -24.39 -13.08
CA CYS A 102 8.08 -23.20 -13.92
C CYS A 102 9.43 -22.48 -13.79
N LYS A 103 9.69 -21.54 -14.69
CA LYS A 103 10.88 -20.67 -14.67
C LYS A 103 10.46 -19.21 -14.55
N VAL A 104 11.18 -18.43 -13.74
CA VAL A 104 10.94 -16.98 -13.63
C VAL A 104 11.48 -16.28 -14.88
N LEU A 105 10.62 -15.57 -15.61
CA LEU A 105 11.03 -14.76 -16.76
C LEU A 105 11.54 -13.40 -16.31
N LYS A 106 10.69 -12.64 -15.62
CA LYS A 106 11.01 -11.30 -15.12
C LYS A 106 10.27 -11.00 -13.82
N ARG A 107 10.83 -10.06 -13.06
CA ARG A 107 10.18 -9.48 -11.89
C ARG A 107 9.37 -8.26 -12.32
N ILE A 108 8.06 -8.28 -12.08
CA ILE A 108 7.16 -7.16 -12.41
C ILE A 108 7.05 -6.22 -11.21
N SER A 109 6.87 -6.76 -10.01
CA SER A 109 6.75 -5.99 -8.77
C SER A 109 7.45 -6.70 -7.61
N ARG A 110 7.34 -6.18 -6.38
CA ARG A 110 7.95 -6.78 -5.19
C ARG A 110 7.56 -8.25 -5.03
N ASN A 111 6.29 -8.56 -5.28
CA ASN A 111 5.70 -9.90 -5.07
C ASN A 111 5.06 -10.51 -6.33
N ILE A 112 5.22 -9.87 -7.50
CA ILE A 112 4.62 -10.33 -8.76
C ILE A 112 5.72 -10.62 -9.77
N TYR A 113 5.68 -11.83 -10.32
CA TYR A 113 6.67 -12.36 -11.26
C TYR A 113 5.97 -12.93 -12.48
N GLU A 114 6.55 -12.72 -13.65
CA GLU A 114 6.11 -13.44 -14.84
C GLU A 114 6.79 -14.81 -14.87
N LEU A 115 6.00 -15.85 -15.09
CA LEU A 115 6.47 -17.23 -15.14
C LEU A 115 6.38 -17.77 -16.56
N ALA A 116 7.30 -18.64 -16.93
CA ALA A 116 7.20 -19.48 -18.12
C ALA A 116 7.06 -20.95 -17.71
N ASP A 117 6.39 -21.72 -18.57
CA ASP A 117 6.39 -23.17 -18.48
C ASP A 117 7.82 -23.71 -18.62
N PHE A 118 8.15 -24.76 -17.86
CA PHE A 118 9.49 -25.30 -17.80
C PHE A 118 9.89 -26.01 -19.10
N TYR A 119 8.95 -26.67 -19.77
CA TYR A 119 9.20 -27.46 -20.98
C TYR A 119 8.89 -26.67 -22.25
N SER A 120 7.71 -26.07 -22.34
CA SER A 120 7.26 -25.39 -23.55
C SER A 120 7.79 -23.95 -23.67
N SER A 121 8.42 -23.40 -22.62
CA SER A 121 8.86 -21.99 -22.54
C SER A 121 7.76 -20.95 -22.82
N LYS A 122 6.49 -21.35 -22.82
CA LYS A 122 5.33 -20.46 -22.99
C LYS A 122 5.16 -19.61 -21.74
N SER A 123 4.84 -18.32 -21.91
CA SER A 123 4.50 -17.46 -20.78
C SER A 123 3.20 -17.93 -20.14
N LEU A 124 3.23 -18.09 -18.82
CA LEU A 124 2.12 -18.45 -17.95
C LEU A 124 1.48 -17.20 -17.31
N GLY A 125 1.92 -16.01 -17.72
CA GLY A 125 1.44 -14.73 -17.19
C GLY A 125 2.06 -14.34 -15.85
N SER A 126 1.39 -13.39 -15.18
CA SER A 126 1.85 -12.78 -13.93
C SER A 126 1.32 -13.54 -12.72
N TRP A 127 2.22 -13.94 -11.82
CA TRP A 127 1.91 -14.72 -10.62
C TRP A 127 2.38 -14.01 -9.36
N HIS A 128 1.52 -14.08 -8.33
CA HIS A 128 1.84 -13.58 -7.00
C HIS A 128 2.57 -14.66 -6.18
N VAL A 129 3.57 -14.28 -5.39
CA VAL A 129 4.42 -15.22 -4.61
C VAL A 129 3.73 -15.77 -3.34
N LYS A 130 2.55 -15.24 -3.00
CA LYS A 130 1.74 -15.67 -1.83
C LYS A 130 0.53 -16.46 -2.28
#